data_AF-A0A5C6DED1-F1
#
_entry.id   AF-A0A5C6DED1-F1
#
_cell.length_a   1.000
_cell.length_b   1.000
_cell.length_c   1.000
_cell.angle_alpha   90.00
_cell.angle_beta   90.00
_cell.angle_gamma   90.00
#
_symmetry.space_group_name_H-M   'P 1'
#
loop_
_entity.id
_entity.type
_entity.pdbx_description
1 polymer ?
#
loop_
_entity_poly.entity_id
_entity_poly.type
_entity_poly.pdbx_seq_one_letter_code
_entity_poly.pdbx_strand_id
1 'polypeptide(L)'
;MMFEFDASGGGGSQGRPSRNNRMVCLGIRNRTGKDIWITVPHVADDDYVKNLAVLIRDTLDPSLKCYVEWSNETWNGIMPDAYALAPDIGHHLQPGAENVFDRLVHEAIPERVEMIKRIAETVTSSTPMKMVTYEGGQHLKHTDPKALLDQHDPRMGEVYRAMLKAYAPYFTHFNHYVHMGGSWGAKQSLGDLENRAPKYAVLREWAESNHSVTNP
;
A
#
# COMPACT_ATOMS: atom_id res chain seq x y z
N MET A 1 -31.04 17.97 -6.41
CA MET A 1 -31.34 16.59 -6.83
C MET A 1 -30.65 16.37 -8.17
N MET A 2 -29.57 15.60 -8.13
CA MET A 2 -28.76 15.17 -9.28
C MET A 2 -29.13 13.71 -9.54
N PHE A 3 -29.12 13.26 -10.80
CA PHE A 3 -29.20 11.82 -11.01
C PHE A 3 -28.09 11.29 -11.91
N GLU A 4 -27.60 10.15 -11.47
CA GLU A 4 -26.48 9.40 -12.01
C GLU A 4 -26.95 8.52 -13.17
N PHE A 5 -26.10 8.39 -14.17
CA PHE A 5 -26.25 7.39 -15.23
C PHE A 5 -24.98 6.55 -15.30
N ASP A 6 -25.11 5.30 -14.88
CA ASP A 6 -24.05 4.32 -15.02
C ASP A 6 -23.99 3.82 -16.46
N ALA A 7 -22.99 4.29 -17.22
CA ALA A 7 -22.75 3.78 -18.57
C ALA A 7 -21.82 2.56 -18.60
N SER A 8 -21.37 2.04 -17.45
CA SER A 8 -20.45 0.90 -17.36
C SER A 8 -21.12 -0.47 -17.44
N GLY A 9 -22.42 -0.54 -17.12
CA GLY A 9 -23.17 -1.80 -17.05
C GLY A 9 -22.79 -2.57 -15.78
N GLY A 10 -23.75 -2.77 -14.89
CA GLY A 10 -23.52 -3.46 -13.62
C GLY A 10 -22.81 -4.80 -13.78
N GLY A 11 -21.93 -5.10 -12.82
CA GLY A 11 -20.98 -6.22 -12.83
C GLY A 11 -21.55 -7.51 -13.40
N GLY A 12 -21.10 -7.86 -14.60
CA GLY A 12 -21.47 -9.10 -15.28
C GLY A 12 -21.79 -8.89 -16.75
N SER A 13 -20.82 -9.19 -17.62
CA SER A 13 -20.91 -9.25 -19.09
C SER A 13 -21.18 -7.92 -19.83
N GLN A 14 -20.10 -7.33 -20.37
CA GLN A 14 -19.98 -6.57 -21.63
C GLN A 14 -21.18 -5.79 -22.21
N GLY A 15 -22.05 -5.23 -21.38
CA GLY A 15 -23.19 -4.44 -21.84
C GLY A 15 -22.83 -2.97 -21.97
N ARG A 16 -22.17 -2.55 -23.07
CA ARG A 16 -22.09 -1.11 -23.40
C ARG A 16 -23.54 -0.60 -23.52
N PRO A 17 -24.00 0.38 -22.73
CA PRO A 17 -25.36 0.87 -22.84
C PRO A 17 -25.58 1.40 -24.24
N SER A 18 -26.77 1.12 -24.78
CA SER A 18 -27.15 1.59 -26.11
C SER A 18 -27.18 3.12 -26.15
N ARG A 19 -27.00 3.70 -27.35
CA ARG A 19 -27.16 5.15 -27.58
C ARG A 19 -28.53 5.67 -27.09
N ASN A 20 -29.55 4.81 -27.11
CA ASN A 20 -30.90 5.14 -26.67
C ASN A 20 -30.98 5.41 -25.16
N ASN A 21 -30.24 4.66 -24.35
CA ASN A 21 -30.22 4.88 -22.89
C ASN A 21 -29.61 6.25 -22.54
N ARG A 22 -28.55 6.65 -23.25
CA ARG A 22 -27.90 7.97 -23.09
C ARG A 22 -28.85 9.13 -23.44
N MET A 23 -29.61 8.97 -24.53
CA MET A 23 -30.60 9.98 -24.96
C MET A 23 -31.76 10.15 -23.97
N VAL A 24 -32.21 9.06 -23.34
CA VAL A 24 -33.26 9.12 -22.31
C VAL A 24 -32.79 9.94 -21.11
N CYS A 25 -31.57 9.72 -20.63
CA CYS A 25 -31.02 10.46 -19.50
C CYS A 25 -30.86 11.95 -19.81
N LEU A 26 -30.29 12.31 -20.96
CA LEU A 26 -30.17 13.71 -21.39
C LEU A 26 -31.55 14.38 -21.52
N GLY A 27 -32.52 13.68 -22.10
CA GLY A 27 -33.88 14.19 -22.25
C GLY A 27 -34.59 14.47 -20.91
N ILE A 28 -34.39 13.61 -19.90
CA ILE A 28 -34.94 13.83 -18.55
C ILE A 28 -34.30 15.06 -17.90
N ARG A 29 -33.00 15.29 -18.11
CA ARG A 29 -32.26 16.42 -17.51
C ARG A 29 -32.71 17.75 -18.07
N ASN A 30 -32.79 17.87 -19.40
CA ASN A 30 -33.29 19.07 -20.06
C ASN A 30 -34.72 19.42 -19.62
N ARG A 31 -35.59 18.41 -19.43
CA ARG A 31 -36.97 18.64 -18.96
C ARG A 31 -37.06 19.06 -17.48
N THR A 32 -36.10 18.66 -16.66
CA THR A 32 -36.14 18.88 -15.20
C THR A 32 -35.24 20.03 -14.73
N GLY A 33 -34.43 20.59 -15.63
CA GLY A 33 -33.44 21.63 -15.31
C GLY A 33 -32.41 21.17 -14.28
N LYS A 34 -32.01 19.89 -14.33
CA LYS A 34 -31.05 19.30 -13.38
C LYS A 34 -29.75 18.95 -14.07
N ASP A 35 -28.64 19.22 -13.39
CA ASP A 35 -27.30 18.79 -13.79
C ASP A 35 -27.23 17.25 -13.94
N ILE A 36 -26.31 16.81 -14.81
CA ILE A 36 -26.11 15.39 -15.13
C ILE A 36 -24.78 14.89 -14.58
N TRP A 37 -24.78 13.66 -14.06
CA TRP A 37 -23.57 12.89 -13.73
C TRP A 37 -23.54 11.63 -14.58
N ILE A 38 -22.45 11.43 -15.33
CA ILE A 38 -22.27 10.31 -16.26
C ILE A 38 -21.03 9.53 -15.88
N THR A 39 -21.18 8.22 -15.69
CA THR A 39 -20.07 7.31 -15.46
C THR A 39 -19.60 6.70 -16.78
N VAL A 40 -18.32 6.80 -17.09
CA VAL A 40 -17.69 6.25 -18.30
C VAL A 40 -17.04 4.90 -17.96
N PRO A 41 -17.32 3.80 -18.68
CA PRO A 41 -16.70 2.50 -18.40
C PRO A 41 -15.17 2.56 -18.46
N HIS A 42 -14.48 1.82 -17.61
CA HIS A 42 -13.01 1.70 -17.68
C HIS A 42 -12.49 1.08 -18.98
N VAL A 43 -13.32 0.29 -19.67
CA VAL A 43 -13.02 -0.31 -20.98
C VAL A 43 -13.39 0.59 -22.17
N ALA A 44 -13.78 1.84 -21.93
CA ALA A 44 -14.07 2.77 -23.01
C ALA A 44 -12.79 3.12 -23.78
N ASP A 45 -12.86 3.04 -25.10
CA ASP A 45 -11.81 3.53 -26.00
C ASP A 45 -11.98 5.04 -26.27
N ASP A 46 -10.94 5.66 -26.84
CA ASP A 46 -10.95 7.09 -27.17
C ASP A 46 -12.12 7.49 -28.07
N ASP A 47 -12.52 6.62 -28.99
CA ASP A 47 -13.62 6.88 -29.92
C ASP A 47 -14.96 6.90 -29.19
N TYR A 48 -15.17 6.01 -28.23
CA TYR A 48 -16.34 6.03 -27.35
C TYR A 48 -16.41 7.35 -26.57
N VAL A 49 -15.31 7.77 -25.95
CA VAL A 49 -15.25 9.00 -25.15
C VAL A 49 -15.53 10.23 -26.02
N LYS A 50 -14.93 10.31 -27.22
CA LYS A 50 -15.18 11.39 -28.19
C LYS A 50 -16.64 11.43 -28.61
N ASN A 51 -17.21 10.30 -28.98
CA ASN A 51 -18.61 10.23 -29.42
C ASN A 51 -19.60 10.56 -28.30
N LEU A 52 -19.29 10.17 -27.05
CA LEU A 52 -20.07 10.54 -25.88
C LEU A 52 -20.02 12.05 -25.63
N ALA A 53 -18.84 12.66 -25.73
CA ALA A 53 -18.66 14.11 -25.57
C ALA A 53 -19.43 14.90 -26.63
N VAL A 54 -19.36 14.47 -27.90
CA VAL A 54 -20.15 15.06 -29.00
C VAL A 54 -21.66 14.95 -28.72
N LEU A 55 -22.13 13.78 -28.27
CA LEU A 55 -23.53 13.58 -27.95
C LEU A 55 -24.03 14.52 -26.84
N ILE A 56 -23.25 14.67 -25.77
CA ILE A 56 -23.58 15.56 -24.65
C ILE A 56 -23.61 17.01 -25.12
N ARG A 57 -22.57 17.46 -25.85
CA ARG A 57 -22.49 18.82 -26.40
C ARG A 57 -23.69 19.16 -27.28
N ASP A 58 -24.11 18.22 -28.13
CA ASP A 58 -25.16 18.47 -29.12
C ASP A 58 -26.58 18.32 -28.55
N THR A 59 -26.74 17.73 -27.35
CA THR A 59 -28.06 17.35 -26.80
C THR A 59 -28.37 17.95 -25.44
N LEU A 60 -27.38 18.18 -24.56
CA LEU A 60 -27.60 18.74 -23.23
C LEU A 60 -27.88 20.25 -23.34
N ASP A 61 -28.84 20.74 -22.57
CA ASP A 61 -29.05 22.18 -22.41
C ASP A 61 -27.74 22.86 -21.94
N PRO A 62 -27.23 23.87 -22.68
CA PRO A 62 -25.93 24.49 -22.40
C PRO A 62 -25.86 25.22 -21.04
N SER A 63 -27.00 25.44 -20.37
CA SER A 63 -27.06 26.00 -19.03
C SER A 63 -26.82 24.97 -17.91
N LEU A 64 -26.89 23.67 -18.22
CA LEU A 64 -26.71 22.57 -17.27
C LEU A 64 -25.25 22.10 -17.19
N LYS A 65 -24.83 21.67 -16.00
CA LYS A 65 -23.49 21.10 -15.78
C LYS A 65 -23.49 19.60 -16.07
N CYS A 66 -22.40 19.14 -16.68
CA CYS A 66 -22.11 17.73 -16.85
C CYS A 66 -20.90 17.34 -16.00
N TYR A 67 -21.11 16.43 -15.07
CA TYR A 67 -20.05 15.78 -14.29
C TYR A 67 -19.74 14.42 -14.92
N VAL A 68 -18.46 14.11 -15.03
CA VAL A 68 -17.99 12.85 -15.61
C VAL A 68 -17.19 12.10 -14.57
N GLU A 69 -17.57 10.84 -14.34
CA GLU A 69 -16.85 9.89 -13.50
C GLU A 69 -16.23 8.81 -14.36
N TRP A 70 -15.02 8.38 -14.02
CA TRP A 70 -14.37 7.27 -14.70
C TRP A 70 -14.56 5.98 -13.89
N SER A 71 -15.30 5.04 -14.48
CA SER A 71 -15.66 3.72 -13.97
C SER A 71 -16.65 3.74 -12.80
N ASN A 72 -17.33 2.61 -12.61
CA ASN A 72 -18.16 2.33 -11.45
C ASN A 72 -17.55 1.13 -10.71
N GLU A 73 -17.76 1.05 -9.39
CA GLU A 73 -17.45 -0.12 -8.55
C GLU A 73 -16.09 -0.77 -8.88
N THR A 74 -15.03 0.04 -9.01
CA THR A 74 -13.71 -0.48 -9.39
C THR A 74 -13.16 -1.53 -8.42
N TRP A 75 -13.72 -1.62 -7.22
CA TRP A 75 -13.42 -2.63 -6.22
C TRP A 75 -14.11 -3.99 -6.46
N ASN A 76 -15.17 -4.06 -7.27
CA ASN A 76 -15.98 -5.26 -7.45
C ASN A 76 -15.21 -6.35 -8.21
N GLY A 77 -15.03 -7.51 -7.57
CA GLY A 77 -14.26 -8.63 -8.11
C GLY A 77 -12.73 -8.52 -7.92
N ILE A 78 -12.23 -7.47 -7.26
CA ILE A 78 -10.80 -7.38 -6.92
C ILE A 78 -10.50 -8.24 -5.69
N MET A 79 -9.58 -9.19 -5.85
CA MET A 79 -8.91 -9.82 -4.73
C MET A 79 -7.65 -9.02 -4.39
N PRO A 80 -7.36 -8.76 -3.10
CA PRO A 80 -6.10 -8.09 -2.74
C PRO A 80 -4.90 -8.87 -3.26
N ASP A 81 -3.88 -8.19 -3.78
CA ASP A 81 -2.63 -8.83 -4.25
C ASP A 81 -1.71 -9.26 -3.11
N ALA A 82 -1.83 -8.60 -1.95
CA ALA A 82 -0.92 -8.81 -0.84
C ALA A 82 -1.58 -8.65 0.55
N TYR A 83 -1.05 -9.40 1.50
CA TYR A 83 -1.32 -9.28 2.92
C TYR A 83 -0.14 -8.59 3.61
N ALA A 84 -0.39 -7.43 4.22
CA ALA A 84 0.65 -6.60 4.80
C ALA A 84 0.77 -6.78 6.32
N LEU A 85 2.01 -6.92 6.81
CA LEU A 85 2.32 -7.00 8.25
C LEU A 85 3.24 -5.86 8.71
N ALA A 86 3.21 -5.58 10.02
CA ALA A 86 4.20 -4.77 10.73
C ALA A 86 4.97 -5.66 11.73
N PRO A 87 5.95 -6.46 11.28
CA PRO A 87 6.69 -7.35 12.16
C PRO A 87 7.78 -6.60 12.93
N ASP A 88 7.38 -5.82 13.93
CA ASP A 88 8.32 -5.11 14.79
C ASP A 88 8.95 -6.02 15.85
N ILE A 89 10.19 -5.72 16.25
CA ILE A 89 10.93 -6.47 17.29
C ILE A 89 11.29 -5.58 18.48
N GLY A 90 11.32 -6.16 19.68
CA GLY A 90 11.96 -5.54 20.85
C GLY A 90 11.11 -4.59 21.70
N HIS A 91 9.80 -4.45 21.47
CA HIS A 91 8.93 -3.59 22.31
C HIS A 91 8.95 -3.96 23.80
N HIS A 92 9.16 -5.23 24.12
CA HIS A 92 9.25 -5.71 25.50
C HIS A 92 10.67 -5.65 26.08
N LEU A 93 11.68 -5.26 25.28
CA LEU A 93 13.08 -5.18 25.72
C LEU A 93 13.35 -3.80 26.34
N GLN A 94 14.26 -3.79 27.31
CA GLN A 94 14.66 -2.57 28.01
C GLN A 94 15.77 -1.85 27.22
N PRO A 95 15.56 -0.60 26.80
CA PRO A 95 16.60 0.22 26.18
C PRO A 95 17.85 0.36 27.06
N GLY A 96 19.02 0.28 26.43
CA GLY A 96 20.36 0.34 27.01
C GLY A 96 20.70 -0.75 28.00
N ALA A 97 19.97 -1.87 27.98
CA ALA A 97 20.43 -3.10 28.63
C ALA A 97 21.67 -3.63 27.91
N GLU A 98 22.68 -4.11 28.65
CA GLU A 98 23.96 -4.56 28.06
C GLU A 98 23.78 -5.64 26.98
N ASN A 99 22.78 -6.49 27.15
CA ASN A 99 22.44 -7.60 26.26
C ASN A 99 21.31 -7.27 25.27
N VAL A 100 20.91 -6.00 25.09
CA VAL A 100 19.75 -5.64 24.26
C VAL A 100 19.89 -6.15 22.81
N PHE A 101 21.08 -6.04 22.23
CA PHE A 101 21.36 -6.50 20.86
C PHE A 101 21.31 -8.03 20.75
N ASP A 102 21.91 -8.74 21.71
CA ASP A 102 21.88 -10.20 21.75
C ASP A 102 20.44 -10.71 21.86
N ARG A 103 19.62 -10.08 22.71
CA ARG A 103 18.21 -10.42 22.87
C ARG A 103 17.38 -10.09 21.63
N LEU A 104 17.68 -8.99 20.94
CA LEU A 104 17.04 -8.67 19.66
C LEU A 104 17.30 -9.79 18.63
N VAL A 105 18.56 -10.24 18.50
CA VAL A 105 18.96 -11.26 17.52
C VAL A 105 18.48 -12.66 17.89
N HIS A 106 18.62 -13.06 19.16
CA HIS A 106 18.46 -14.45 19.58
C HIS A 106 17.11 -14.75 20.24
N GLU A 107 16.33 -13.74 20.63
CA GLU A 107 15.00 -13.92 21.21
C GLU A 107 13.92 -13.25 20.34
N ALA A 108 14.00 -11.93 20.14
CA ALA A 108 12.91 -11.16 19.53
C ALA A 108 12.73 -11.45 18.04
N ILE A 109 13.82 -11.59 17.27
CA ILE A 109 13.73 -11.98 15.85
C ILE A 109 13.11 -13.37 15.69
N PRO A 110 13.62 -14.44 16.36
CA PRO A 110 12.99 -15.77 16.30
C PRO A 110 11.53 -15.80 16.70
N GLU A 111 11.16 -15.13 17.80
CA GLU A 111 9.76 -15.02 18.25
C GLU A 111 8.88 -14.41 17.14
N ARG A 112 9.35 -13.33 16.51
CA ARG A 112 8.60 -12.67 15.44
C ARG A 112 8.53 -13.52 14.18
N VAL A 113 9.60 -14.24 13.83
CA VAL A 113 9.63 -15.17 12.68
C VAL A 113 8.59 -16.28 12.85
N GLU A 114 8.45 -16.84 14.05
CA GLU A 114 7.43 -17.87 14.29
C GLU A 114 6.00 -17.33 14.08
N MET A 115 5.75 -16.08 14.47
CA MET A 115 4.47 -15.42 14.15
C MET A 115 4.30 -15.21 12.64
N ILE A 116 5.32 -14.66 11.96
CA ILE A 116 5.30 -14.43 10.51
C ILE A 116 5.00 -15.73 9.77
N LYS A 117 5.69 -16.81 10.13
CA LYS A 117 5.55 -18.12 9.50
C LYS A 117 4.11 -18.63 9.60
N ARG A 118 3.50 -18.60 10.78
CA ARG A 118 2.10 -19.03 10.96
C ARG A 118 1.12 -18.22 10.12
N ILE A 119 1.32 -16.89 10.04
CA ILE A 119 0.47 -16.02 9.24
C ILE A 119 0.69 -16.29 7.76
N ALA A 120 1.93 -16.38 7.31
CA ALA A 120 2.27 -16.69 5.92
C ALA A 120 1.64 -18.02 5.49
N GLU A 121 1.81 -19.09 6.27
CA GLU A 121 1.19 -20.40 6.00
C GLU A 121 -0.34 -20.29 5.88
N THR A 122 -0.99 -19.53 6.77
CA THR A 122 -2.45 -19.33 6.74
C THR A 122 -2.89 -18.57 5.49
N VAL A 123 -2.20 -17.48 5.16
CA VAL A 123 -2.52 -16.60 4.03
C VAL A 123 -2.28 -17.33 2.71
N THR A 124 -1.10 -17.93 2.52
CA THR A 124 -0.71 -18.52 1.24
C THR A 124 -1.37 -19.87 0.98
N SER A 125 -1.86 -20.57 2.01
CA SER A 125 -2.67 -21.80 1.82
C SER A 125 -4.11 -21.49 1.43
N SER A 126 -4.63 -20.32 1.82
CA SER A 126 -6.04 -19.95 1.60
C SER A 126 -6.21 -19.00 0.41
N THR A 127 -5.14 -18.36 -0.05
CA THR A 127 -5.20 -17.27 -1.02
C THR A 127 -3.93 -17.21 -1.89
N PRO A 128 -3.99 -16.63 -3.10
CA PRO A 128 -2.80 -16.32 -3.90
C PRO A 128 -2.05 -15.06 -3.42
N MET A 129 -2.45 -14.48 -2.27
CA MET A 129 -1.86 -13.22 -1.79
C MET A 129 -0.39 -13.40 -1.47
N LYS A 130 0.41 -12.42 -1.89
CA LYS A 130 1.80 -12.29 -1.45
C LYS A 130 1.83 -11.72 -0.05
N MET A 131 2.86 -12.08 0.71
CA MET A 131 3.14 -11.44 1.98
C MET A 131 4.07 -10.24 1.73
N VAL A 132 3.74 -9.09 2.33
CA VAL A 132 4.57 -7.87 2.32
C VAL A 132 4.64 -7.28 3.73
N THR A 133 5.62 -6.42 3.99
CA THR A 133 5.55 -5.53 5.16
C THR A 133 5.10 -4.14 4.73
N TYR A 134 4.20 -3.49 5.47
CA TYR A 134 3.91 -2.05 5.27
C TYR A 134 4.83 -1.18 6.12
N GLU A 135 5.33 -1.73 7.21
CA GLU A 135 6.40 -1.20 8.05
C GLU A 135 7.11 -2.37 8.74
N GLY A 136 8.22 -2.09 9.42
CA GLY A 136 8.91 -3.10 10.21
C GLY A 136 10.27 -2.58 10.67
N GLY A 137 10.76 -3.17 11.75
CA GLY A 137 12.04 -2.80 12.33
C GLY A 137 12.07 -3.00 13.83
N GLN A 138 13.07 -2.37 14.44
CA GLN A 138 13.19 -2.36 15.89
C GLN A 138 12.25 -1.32 16.51
N HIS A 139 11.57 -1.70 17.59
CA HIS A 139 10.54 -0.94 18.29
C HIS A 139 10.83 -0.92 19.80
N LEU A 140 12.06 -0.57 20.20
CA LEU A 140 12.37 -0.29 21.60
C LEU A 140 11.59 0.93 22.07
N LYS A 141 11.33 1.05 23.37
CA LYS A 141 10.55 2.16 23.93
C LYS A 141 11.24 3.52 23.70
N HIS A 142 10.79 4.25 22.69
CA HIS A 142 11.39 5.53 22.23
C HIS A 142 11.36 6.65 23.27
N THR A 143 10.50 6.54 24.29
CA THR A 143 10.43 7.50 25.40
C THR A 143 11.59 7.33 26.39
N ASP A 144 12.34 6.23 26.32
CA ASP A 144 13.58 6.05 27.06
C ASP A 144 14.75 6.67 26.25
N PRO A 145 15.48 7.66 26.80
CA PRO A 145 16.64 8.25 26.12
C PRO A 145 17.72 7.24 25.72
N LYS A 146 17.82 6.10 26.40
CA LYS A 146 18.78 5.05 26.03
C LYS A 146 18.46 4.39 24.70
N ALA A 147 17.20 4.41 24.25
CA ALA A 147 16.82 3.89 22.94
C ALA A 147 17.48 4.69 21.80
N LEU A 148 17.75 5.98 22.02
CA LEU A 148 18.51 6.78 21.06
C LEU A 148 19.97 6.31 20.98
N LEU A 149 20.58 5.98 22.11
CA LEU A 149 21.95 5.45 22.16
C LEU A 149 22.04 4.10 21.44
N ASP A 150 21.11 3.19 21.73
CA ASP A 150 21.08 1.86 21.11
C ASP A 150 20.95 1.94 19.58
N GLN A 151 20.22 2.94 19.08
CA GLN A 151 20.03 3.12 17.64
C GLN A 151 21.26 3.59 16.89
N HIS A 152 22.15 4.32 17.57
CA HIS A 152 23.42 4.77 17.00
C HIS A 152 24.54 3.75 17.21
N ASP A 153 24.31 2.70 18.00
CA ASP A 153 25.28 1.61 18.19
C ASP A 153 25.44 0.79 16.90
N PRO A 154 26.67 0.54 16.43
CA PRO A 154 26.92 -0.27 15.24
C PRO A 154 26.26 -1.66 15.25
N ARG A 155 26.09 -2.28 16.44
CA ARG A 155 25.42 -3.58 16.60
C ARG A 155 23.96 -3.55 16.16
N MET A 156 23.31 -2.38 16.13
CA MET A 156 21.97 -2.25 15.56
C MET A 156 21.93 -2.60 14.06
N GLY A 157 23.02 -2.37 13.33
CA GLY A 157 23.14 -2.82 11.94
C GLY A 157 23.15 -4.34 11.83
N GLU A 158 23.81 -5.03 12.76
CA GLU A 158 23.83 -6.51 12.81
C GLU A 158 22.43 -7.07 13.10
N VAL A 159 21.69 -6.45 14.02
CA VAL A 159 20.27 -6.77 14.28
C VAL A 159 19.45 -6.68 12.98
N TYR A 160 19.59 -5.57 12.24
CA TYR A 160 18.85 -5.35 11.00
C TYR A 160 19.23 -6.35 9.91
N ARG A 161 20.51 -6.70 9.78
CA ARG A 161 20.97 -7.70 8.83
C ARG A 161 20.41 -9.08 9.15
N ALA A 162 20.40 -9.46 10.44
CA ALA A 162 19.80 -10.71 10.90
C ALA A 162 18.29 -10.74 10.66
N MET A 163 17.59 -9.64 10.97
CA MET A 163 16.15 -9.49 10.76
C MET A 163 15.78 -9.62 9.28
N LEU A 164 16.42 -8.85 8.40
CA LEU A 164 16.14 -8.88 6.95
C LEU A 164 16.37 -10.27 6.37
N LYS A 165 17.48 -10.93 6.75
CA LYS A 165 17.76 -12.31 6.33
C LYS A 165 16.72 -13.30 6.82
N ALA A 166 16.25 -13.15 8.06
CA ALA A 166 15.22 -14.03 8.64
C ALA A 166 13.84 -13.80 8.02
N TYR A 167 13.55 -12.57 7.58
CA TYR A 167 12.27 -12.18 6.98
C TYR A 167 12.20 -12.46 5.48
N ALA A 168 13.34 -12.47 4.78
CA ALA A 168 13.44 -12.64 3.34
C ALA A 168 12.65 -13.83 2.74
N PRO A 169 12.56 -15.01 3.40
CA PRO A 169 11.77 -16.12 2.85
C PRO A 169 10.25 -15.89 2.85
N TYR A 170 9.77 -14.94 3.65
CA TYR A 170 8.34 -14.75 3.89
C TYR A 170 7.77 -13.53 3.19
N PHE A 171 8.58 -12.54 2.82
CA PHE A 171 8.09 -11.28 2.29
C PHE A 171 8.69 -11.00 0.91
N THR A 172 7.82 -10.60 -0.03
CA THR A 172 8.25 -10.13 -1.35
C THR A 172 8.78 -8.69 -1.30
N HIS A 173 8.33 -7.91 -0.31
CA HIS A 173 8.73 -6.53 -0.08
C HIS A 173 8.87 -6.30 1.42
N PHE A 174 9.96 -5.65 1.81
CA PHE A 174 10.15 -5.12 3.15
C PHE A 174 10.10 -3.60 3.09
N ASN A 175 9.02 -3.01 3.57
CA ASN A 175 8.97 -1.58 3.86
C ASN A 175 9.46 -1.34 5.29
N HIS A 176 10.48 -0.51 5.41
CA HIS A 176 10.93 -0.01 6.69
C HIS A 176 10.06 1.18 7.13
N TYR A 177 9.92 1.36 8.45
CA TYR A 177 9.22 2.51 9.02
C TYR A 177 9.77 3.84 8.45
N VAL A 178 8.89 4.68 7.88
CA VAL A 178 9.25 5.85 7.04
C VAL A 178 9.58 7.11 7.88
N HIS A 179 9.68 6.98 9.21
CA HIS A 179 9.96 8.12 10.09
C HIS A 179 11.46 8.40 10.25
N MET A 180 11.79 9.65 10.56
CA MET A 180 13.14 10.08 10.93
C MET A 180 13.17 10.37 12.43
N GLY A 181 14.10 9.75 13.15
CA GLY A 181 14.19 9.88 14.60
C GLY A 181 13.32 8.90 15.38
N GLY A 182 13.56 8.87 16.70
CA GLY A 182 12.94 7.90 17.60
C GLY A 182 13.33 6.47 17.25
N SER A 183 12.83 5.47 18.00
CA SER A 183 13.24 4.06 17.85
C SER A 183 13.05 3.43 16.48
N TRP A 184 12.18 4.00 15.64
CA TRP A 184 11.78 3.37 14.40
C TRP A 184 12.54 3.86 13.18
N GLY A 185 13.13 5.05 13.23
CA GLY A 185 13.72 5.66 12.04
C GLY A 185 14.98 4.94 11.56
N ALA A 186 15.19 4.90 10.24
CA ALA A 186 16.42 4.39 9.66
C ALA A 186 17.62 5.32 9.95
N LYS A 187 17.32 6.61 10.13
CA LYS A 187 18.22 7.71 10.49
C LYS A 187 17.57 8.54 11.60
N GLN A 188 18.37 9.25 12.39
CA GLN A 188 17.87 10.17 13.41
C GLN A 188 17.46 11.52 12.79
N SER A 189 18.17 11.96 11.74
CA SER A 189 17.90 13.20 11.00
C SER A 189 18.31 13.10 9.53
N LEU A 190 17.78 13.98 8.67
CA LEU A 190 18.02 13.92 7.21
C LEU A 190 19.50 14.03 6.85
N GLY A 191 20.27 14.77 7.65
CA GLY A 191 21.70 15.02 7.44
C GLY A 191 22.63 13.99 8.06
N ASP A 192 22.11 12.89 8.63
CA ASP A 192 22.99 11.89 9.24
C ASP A 192 23.87 11.19 8.20
N LEU A 193 25.17 11.22 8.48
CA LEU A 193 26.18 10.44 7.79
C LEU A 193 25.91 8.93 8.00
N GLU A 194 26.22 8.12 7.00
CA GLU A 194 25.95 6.68 7.02
C GLU A 194 26.60 5.96 8.21
N ASN A 195 27.82 6.37 8.58
CA ASN A 195 28.54 5.79 9.72
C ASN A 195 27.90 6.07 11.09
N ARG A 196 26.87 6.93 11.15
CA ARG A 196 26.05 7.19 12.36
C ARG A 196 24.62 6.64 12.24
N ALA A 197 24.30 5.99 11.12
CA ALA A 197 22.98 5.46 10.82
C ALA A 197 23.09 3.96 10.44
N PRO A 198 23.41 3.09 11.41
CA PRO A 198 23.71 1.68 11.14
C PRO A 198 22.53 0.93 10.49
N LYS A 199 21.29 1.28 10.85
CA LYS A 199 20.08 0.75 10.20
C LYS A 199 20.01 1.13 8.74
N TYR A 200 20.15 2.42 8.42
CA TYR A 200 20.12 2.92 7.05
C TYR A 200 21.21 2.28 6.19
N ALA A 201 22.44 2.16 6.71
CA ALA A 201 23.55 1.55 5.97
C ALA A 201 23.20 0.12 5.52
N VAL A 202 22.63 -0.69 6.42
CA VAL A 202 22.23 -2.07 6.12
C VAL A 202 21.00 -2.13 5.21
N LEU A 203 20.00 -1.26 5.41
CA LEU A 203 18.81 -1.20 4.55
C LEU A 203 19.19 -0.81 3.11
N ARG A 204 20.11 0.16 2.95
CA ARG A 204 20.64 0.57 1.64
C ARG A 204 21.42 -0.58 0.99
N GLU A 205 22.35 -1.19 1.72
CA GLU A 205 23.15 -2.32 1.23
C GLU A 205 22.24 -3.48 0.78
N TRP A 206 21.23 -3.82 1.57
CA TRP A 206 20.25 -4.87 1.24
C TRP A 206 19.42 -4.54 -0.01
N ALA A 207 19.03 -3.27 -0.19
CA ALA A 207 18.29 -2.84 -1.37
C ALA A 207 19.17 -2.87 -2.64
N GLU A 208 20.45 -2.53 -2.52
CA GLU A 208 21.41 -2.54 -3.62
C GLU A 208 21.87 -3.95 -4.02
N SER A 209 21.87 -4.91 -3.09
CA SER A 209 22.39 -6.26 -3.33
C SER A 209 21.50 -7.15 -4.23
N ASN A 210 20.37 -6.64 -4.73
CA ASN A 210 19.43 -7.35 -5.61
C ASN A 210 19.15 -8.78 -5.13
N HIS A 211 18.54 -8.91 -3.95
CA HIS A 211 17.82 -10.14 -3.64
C HIS A 211 16.54 -10.18 -4.48
N SER A 212 16.67 -10.58 -5.74
CA SER A 212 15.55 -11.15 -6.48
C SER A 212 15.10 -12.38 -5.70
N VAL A 213 14.13 -12.20 -4.80
CA VAL A 213 13.40 -13.30 -4.17
C VAL A 213 12.60 -13.95 -5.29
N THR A 214 13.23 -14.88 -6.00
CA THR A 214 12.51 -15.87 -6.79
C THR A 214 11.75 -16.71 -5.77
N ASN A 215 10.47 -16.41 -5.56
CA ASN A 215 9.59 -17.35 -4.89
C ASN A 215 9.45 -18.60 -5.79
N PRO A 216 9.45 -19.82 -5.22
CA PRO A 216 9.07 -21.03 -5.95
C PRO A 216 7.63 -20.94 -6.48
#